data_AF-M0ZUK5-F1
#
_entry.id   AF-M0ZUK5-F1
#
_cell.length_a   1.000
_cell.length_b   1.000
_cell.length_c   1.000
_cell.angle_alpha   90.00
_cell.angle_beta   90.00
_cell.angle_gamma   90.00
#
_symmetry.space_group_name_H-M   'P 1'
#
loop_
_entity.id
_entity.type
_entity.pdbx_description
1 polymer ?
#
loop_
_entity_poly.entity_id
_entity_poly.type
_entity_poly.pdbx_seq_one_letter_code
_entity_poly.pdbx_strand_id
1 'polypeptide(L)'
;MIYKGCFYHLVRVRDVDFETPSLESVPIVNEFLEVFPEDLPGIPPEREIDFSIDLLPDTQPIFIPPYCMAPAELKELKVQWKDLLDKGFIQPSISP
;
A
#
# COMPACT_ATOMS: atom_id res chain seq x y z
N MET A 1 44.08 -27.36 46.46
CA MET A 1 43.96 -25.90 46.66
C MET A 1 42.91 -25.40 45.69
N ILE A 2 41.75 -25.00 46.22
CA ILE A 2 40.54 -24.69 45.45
C ILE A 2 40.60 -23.21 45.10
N TYR A 3 40.83 -22.89 43.83
CA TYR A 3 40.74 -21.51 43.34
C TYR A 3 39.25 -21.14 43.27
N LYS A 4 38.90 -20.06 43.96
CA LYS A 4 37.56 -19.53 44.17
C LYS A 4 36.74 -19.51 42.87
N GLY A 5 35.55 -20.10 42.91
CA GLY A 5 34.59 -20.05 41.81
C GLY A 5 34.14 -18.62 41.52
N CYS A 6 34.14 -18.25 40.24
CA CYS A 6 33.56 -16.99 39.78
C CYS A 6 32.04 -17.15 39.62
N PHE A 7 31.29 -16.22 40.19
CA PHE A 7 29.86 -16.12 39.93
C PHE A 7 29.65 -15.44 38.57
N TYR A 8 28.98 -16.11 37.64
CA TYR A 8 28.49 -15.50 36.42
C TYR A 8 26.99 -15.22 36.57
N HIS A 9 26.57 -14.04 36.13
CA HIS A 9 25.16 -13.72 36.00
C HIS A 9 24.78 -13.82 34.53
N LEU A 10 23.86 -14.74 34.23
CA LEU A 10 23.28 -14.86 32.90
C LEU A 10 22.10 -13.89 32.82
N VAL A 11 22.25 -12.81 32.06
CA VAL A 11 21.13 -11.90 31.77
C VAL A 11 20.53 -12.31 30.43
N ARG A 12 19.29 -12.78 30.45
CA ARG A 12 18.50 -13.01 29.24
C ARG A 12 17.65 -11.76 29.00
N VAL A 13 18.05 -10.96 28.02
CA VAL A 13 17.16 -9.94 27.45
C VAL A 13 16.08 -10.67 26.68
N ARG A 14 14.82 -10.49 27.05
CA ARG A 14 13.71 -10.76 26.15
C ARG A 14 13.42 -9.44 25.46
N ASP A 15 13.37 -9.44 24.14
CA ASP A 15 12.55 -8.46 23.46
C ASP A 15 11.14 -8.66 24.01
N VAL A 16 10.64 -7.66 24.73
CA VAL A 16 9.21 -7.56 25.01
C VAL A 16 8.60 -7.38 23.65
N ASP A 17 7.69 -8.28 23.27
CA ASP A 17 7.04 -8.30 21.97
C ASP A 17 6.77 -6.85 21.54
N PHE A 18 7.46 -6.40 20.49
CA PHE A 18 7.15 -5.16 19.82
C PHE A 18 5.83 -5.42 19.10
N GLU A 19 4.74 -5.51 19.89
CA GLU A 19 3.39 -5.32 19.40
C GLU A 19 3.45 -3.95 18.73
N THR A 20 3.45 -3.95 17.40
CA THR A 20 3.35 -2.71 16.64
C THR A 20 2.13 -2.00 17.18
N PRO A 21 2.28 -0.80 17.77
CA PRO A 21 1.15 -0.11 18.38
C PRO A 21 0.06 0.00 17.33
N SER A 22 -1.17 -0.39 17.66
CA SER A 22 -2.30 -0.30 16.73
C SER A 22 -2.42 1.15 16.24
N LEU A 23 -2.81 1.36 14.98
CA LEU A 23 -3.01 2.71 14.45
C LEU A 23 -3.99 3.52 15.33
N GLU A 24 -4.94 2.82 15.95
CA GLU A 24 -5.89 3.31 16.96
C GLU A 24 -5.24 3.81 18.26
N SER A 25 -3.96 3.53 18.51
CA SER A 25 -3.25 4.08 19.66
C SER A 25 -2.75 5.51 19.42
N VAL A 26 -2.75 5.96 18.16
CA VAL A 26 -2.34 7.32 17.78
C VAL A 26 -3.53 8.26 17.95
N PRO A 27 -3.48 9.26 18.85
CA PRO A 27 -4.62 10.13 19.15
C PRO A 27 -5.22 10.80 17.91
N ILE A 28 -4.36 11.25 16.99
CA ILE A 28 -4.77 11.91 15.74
C ILE A 28 -5.52 10.94 14.81
N VAL A 29 -5.15 9.65 14.77
CA VAL A 29 -5.85 8.68 13.91
C VAL A 29 -7.26 8.42 14.46
N ASN A 30 -7.41 8.30 15.78
CA ASN A 30 -8.72 8.17 16.41
C ASN A 30 -9.63 9.39 16.19
N GLU A 31 -9.05 10.58 16.12
CA GLU A 31 -9.81 11.80 15.82
C GLU A 31 -10.31 11.84 14.36
N PHE A 32 -9.62 11.16 13.43
CA PHE A 32 -9.89 11.21 12.00
C PHE A 32 -10.02 9.81 11.37
N LEU A 33 -10.76 8.90 12.02
CA LEU A 33 -10.96 7.53 11.51
C LEU A 33 -11.54 7.48 10.09
N GLU A 34 -12.39 8.45 9.73
CA GLU A 34 -12.97 8.57 8.38
C GLU A 34 -11.93 8.89 7.29
N VAL A 35 -10.79 9.49 7.66
CA VAL A 35 -9.70 9.84 6.75
C VAL A 35 -8.72 8.67 6.56
N PHE A 36 -8.68 7.74 7.52
CA PHE A 36 -7.82 6.55 7.51
C PHE A 36 -8.64 5.24 7.49
N PRO A 37 -9.55 5.05 6.52
CA PRO A 37 -10.26 3.78 6.42
C PRO A 37 -9.29 2.65 6.00
N GLU A 38 -9.57 1.42 6.42
CA GLU A 38 -8.79 0.25 6.00
C GLU A 38 -8.78 0.05 4.48
N ASP A 39 -9.88 0.43 3.81
CA ASP A 39 -10.07 0.39 2.37
C ASP A 39 -10.52 1.76 1.83
N LEU A 40 -10.05 2.13 0.63
CA LEU A 40 -10.42 3.40 0.01
C LEU A 40 -11.90 3.42 -0.41
N PRO A 41 -12.65 4.51 -0.17
CA PRO A 41 -14.10 4.60 -0.39
C PRO A 41 -14.51 4.68 -1.88
N GLY A 42 -13.60 4.42 -2.81
CA GLY A 42 -13.81 4.56 -4.26
C GLY A 42 -13.30 5.89 -4.81
N ILE A 43 -13.78 6.27 -6.00
CA ILE A 43 -13.36 7.51 -6.68
C ILE A 43 -13.67 8.70 -5.77
N PRO A 44 -12.72 9.64 -5.59
CA PRO A 44 -12.99 10.86 -4.84
C PRO A 44 -14.18 11.62 -5.43
N PRO A 45 -14.99 12.30 -4.61
CA PRO A 45 -16.06 13.16 -5.10
C PRO A 45 -15.57 14.17 -6.13
N GLU A 46 -16.47 14.61 -7.01
CA GLU A 46 -16.20 15.68 -7.97
C GLU A 46 -15.59 16.88 -7.24
N ARG A 47 -14.41 17.29 -7.68
CA ARG A 47 -13.68 18.43 -7.12
C ARG A 47 -13.93 19.62 -8.05
N GLU A 48 -13.90 20.83 -7.50
CA GLU A 48 -14.01 22.07 -8.30
C GLU A 48 -12.84 22.25 -9.28
N ILE A 49 -11.77 21.47 -9.12
CA ILE A 49 -10.55 21.53 -9.92
C ILE A 49 -10.41 20.22 -10.69
N ASP A 50 -10.40 20.32 -12.01
CA ASP A 50 -10.07 19.22 -12.90
C ASP A 50 -8.55 19.00 -12.93
N PHE A 51 -8.14 17.74 -12.74
CA PHE A 51 -6.76 17.34 -12.98
C PHE A 51 -6.55 17.15 -14.48
N SER A 52 -5.86 18.09 -15.11
CA SER A 52 -5.42 18.00 -16.50
C SER A 52 -3.96 17.55 -16.58
N ILE A 53 -3.63 16.80 -17.63
CA ILE A 53 -2.25 16.43 -17.94
C ILE A 53 -1.79 17.33 -19.09
N ASP A 54 -0.99 18.35 -18.77
CA ASP A 54 -0.42 19.25 -19.77
C ASP A 54 0.70 18.53 -20.52
N LEU A 55 0.57 18.48 -21.86
CA LEU A 55 1.58 17.91 -22.74
C LEU A 55 2.43 19.01 -23.37
N LEU A 56 3.70 18.70 -23.61
CA LEU A 56 4.53 19.58 -24.42
C LEU A 56 3.98 19.63 -25.86
N PRO A 57 4.12 20.77 -26.55
CA PRO A 57 3.80 20.86 -27.98
C PRO A 57 4.48 19.71 -28.74
N ASP A 58 3.75 19.13 -29.69
CA ASP A 58 4.19 17.99 -30.54
C ASP A 58 4.30 16.62 -29.85
N THR A 59 3.85 16.47 -28.61
CA THR A 59 3.77 15.15 -27.95
C THR A 59 2.69 14.29 -28.60
N GLN A 60 3.05 13.08 -29.06
CA GLN A 60 2.13 12.09 -29.60
C GLN A 60 1.87 10.96 -28.60
N PRO A 61 0.69 10.30 -28.65
CA PRO A 61 0.43 9.10 -27.87
C PRO A 61 1.47 8.02 -28.15
N ILE A 62 1.79 7.24 -27.10
CA ILE A 62 2.76 6.16 -27.19
C ILE A 62 2.02 4.84 -27.05
N PHE A 63 2.25 3.94 -28.01
CA PHE A 63 1.74 2.58 -27.98
C PHE A 63 2.89 1.59 -27.71
N ILE A 64 2.89 0.98 -26.53
CA ILE A 64 3.87 -0.05 -26.14
C ILE A 64 3.11 -1.36 -25.88
N PRO A 65 3.55 -2.49 -26.44
CA PRO A 65 2.92 -3.78 -26.15
C PRO A 65 3.09 -4.15 -24.68
N PRO A 66 2.07 -4.78 -24.04
CA PRO A 66 2.22 -5.28 -22.68
C PRO A 66 3.37 -6.30 -22.58
N TYR A 67 4.04 -6.31 -21.44
CA TYR A 67 5.09 -7.30 -21.18
C TYR A 67 4.48 -8.71 -21.02
N CYS A 68 5.24 -9.73 -21.42
CA CYS A 68 4.82 -11.12 -21.25
C CYS A 68 4.86 -11.52 -19.78
N MET A 69 3.72 -11.95 -19.23
CA MET A 69 3.59 -12.42 -17.85
C MET A 69 3.29 -13.92 -17.81
N ALA A 70 3.76 -14.59 -16.76
CA ALA A 70 3.46 -15.99 -16.51
C ALA A 70 1.96 -16.18 -16.15
N PRO A 71 1.39 -17.39 -16.32
CA PRO A 71 -0.02 -17.63 -15.99
C PRO A 71 -0.40 -17.31 -14.54
N ALA A 72 0.52 -17.46 -13.59
CA ALA A 72 0.28 -17.12 -12.18
C ALA A 72 0.15 -15.60 -11.97
N GLU A 73 1.06 -14.82 -12.57
CA GLU A 73 1.05 -13.35 -12.52
C GLU A 73 -0.21 -12.78 -13.18
N LEU A 74 -0.61 -13.33 -14.34
CA LEU A 74 -1.85 -12.94 -15.01
C LEU A 74 -3.10 -13.23 -14.17
N LYS A 75 -3.09 -14.30 -13.37
CA LYS A 75 -4.22 -14.63 -12.48
C LYS A 75 -4.32 -13.60 -11.35
N GLU A 76 -3.20 -13.25 -10.74
CA GLU A 76 -3.14 -12.24 -9.68
C GLU A 76 -3.56 -10.86 -10.21
N LEU A 77 -3.02 -10.46 -11.36
CA LEU A 77 -3.35 -9.18 -11.99
C LEU A 77 -4.85 -9.05 -12.29
N LYS A 78 -5.49 -10.12 -12.76
CA LYS A 78 -6.95 -10.15 -12.98
C LYS A 78 -7.75 -9.95 -11.70
N VAL A 79 -7.29 -10.48 -10.57
CA VAL A 79 -7.96 -10.29 -9.28
C VAL A 79 -7.87 -8.82 -8.86
N GLN A 80 -6.68 -8.21 -8.98
CA GLN A 80 -6.48 -6.80 -8.66
C GLN A 80 -7.31 -5.88 -9.56
N TRP A 81 -7.34 -6.13 -10.88
CA TRP A 81 -8.17 -5.35 -11.80
C TRP A 81 -9.66 -5.46 -11.50
N LYS A 82 -10.12 -6.65 -11.11
CA LYS A 82 -11.52 -6.83 -10.72
C LYS A 82 -11.86 -6.00 -9.49
N ASP A 83 -11.01 -5.98 -8.48
CA ASP A 83 -11.19 -5.10 -7.30
C ASP A 83 -11.24 -3.62 -7.70
N LEU A 84 -10.30 -3.17 -8.55
CA LEU A 84 -10.26 -1.78 -9.02
C LEU A 84 -11.48 -1.39 -9.86
N LEU A 85 -11.99 -2.31 -10.71
CA LEU A 85 -13.22 -2.11 -11.47
C LEU A 85 -14.44 -2.05 -10.57
N ASP A 86 -14.55 -2.96 -9.61
CA ASP A 86 -15.65 -3.03 -8.66
C ASP A 86 -15.68 -1.77 -7.75
N LYS A 87 -14.50 -1.21 -7.42
CA LYS A 87 -14.33 0.08 -6.72
C LYS A 87 -14.50 1.32 -7.61
N GLY A 88 -14.59 1.14 -8.94
CA GLY A 88 -14.75 2.23 -9.91
C GLY A 88 -13.49 3.03 -10.23
N PHE A 89 -12.32 2.66 -9.70
CA PHE A 89 -11.07 3.41 -9.94
C PHE A 89 -10.59 3.37 -11.39
N ILE A 90 -10.97 2.34 -12.13
CA ILE A 90 -10.66 2.17 -13.54
C ILE A 90 -11.91 1.82 -14.33
N GLN A 91 -11.87 2.11 -15.64
CA GLN A 91 -12.91 1.73 -16.57
C GLN A 91 -12.28 1.32 -17.91
N PRO A 92 -12.95 0.47 -18.71
CA PRO A 92 -12.53 0.19 -20.08
C PRO A 92 -12.41 1.48 -20.89
N SER A 93 -11.33 1.60 -21.67
CA SER A 93 -11.06 2.77 -22.51
C SER A 93 -10.52 2.36 -23.88
N ILE A 94 -10.59 3.29 -24.83
CA ILE A 94 -10.00 3.16 -26.16
C ILE A 94 -9.04 4.35 -26.31
N SER A 95 -7.78 4.15 -25.91
CA SER A 95 -6.72 5.15 -26.05
C SER A 95 -6.11 5.08 -27.45
N PRO A 96 -5.78 6.23 -28.07
CA PRO A 96 -5.16 6.32 -29.39
C PRO A 96 -3.70 5.84 -29.43
#